data_AF-A0A1Y5I2S5-F1
#
_entry.id   AF-A0A1Y5I2S5-F1
#
_cell.length_a   1.000
_cell.length_b   1.000
_cell.length_c   1.000
_cell.angle_alpha   90.00
_cell.angle_beta   90.00
_cell.angle_gamma   90.00
#
_symmetry.space_group_name_H-M   'P 1'
#
loop_
_entity.id
_entity.type
_entity.pdbx_description
1 polymer ?
#
loop_
_entity_poly.entity_id
_entity_poly.type
_entity_poly.pdbx_seq_one_letter_code
_entity_poly.pdbx_strand_id
1 'polypeptide(L)'
;MDSLAIAKRRARAEHETIRAETTSGRAKASSRFTAAAIGATLGFCAVAYAMFDVADVKNAVRTAALGAVKREVERRVTKERRAGVLPGLGGQKAFARDAPAMRTPIFMISVGTTGDDAHMKMSLEKLRDRSGLTPEEIASLVTVSPGVDATAWPNNANLADFAVKDVRKMAKENGKTLMELPWLQILDLAKQQPDGKLPTEWRRLSHHVGCLYAHLFQWQLIKEKGLKKAMIVESDGVGASDLPFVELQRAIDRMPADADVLFTSFGNFHGGDLIDQWNGHGDDGTPVPVHLYKWDQFTPVAGLQAYVITDSFVRKVQEFMSHKGADMVDAWLIGKMCVVGKDKDWNMRGLGETQFMPPGSKPILNCYHATTWS
;
A
#
# COMPACT_ATOMS: atom_id res chain seq x y z
N MET A 1 23.48 9.84 26.83
CA MET A 1 22.57 8.68 26.77
C MET A 1 22.10 8.55 25.34
N ASP A 2 22.41 7.43 24.69
CA ASP A 2 22.37 7.27 23.23
C ASP A 2 20.93 7.10 22.70
N SER A 3 20.45 8.04 21.89
CA SER A 3 19.11 8.06 21.28
C SER A 3 18.86 6.83 20.40
N LEU A 4 19.91 6.26 19.82
CA LEU A 4 19.84 5.03 19.02
C LEU A 4 19.50 3.80 19.88
N ALA A 5 19.99 3.77 21.12
CA ALA A 5 19.70 2.68 22.06
C ALA A 5 18.24 2.73 22.54
N ILE A 6 17.67 3.93 22.68
CA ILE A 6 16.27 4.13 23.06
C ILE A 6 15.34 3.73 21.89
N ALA A 7 15.65 4.14 20.67
CA ALA A 7 14.90 3.76 19.48
C ALA A 7 14.92 2.23 19.24
N LYS A 8 16.09 1.58 19.38
CA LYS A 8 16.21 0.11 19.28
C LYS A 8 15.41 -0.63 20.36
N ARG A 9 15.35 -0.10 21.58
CA ARG A 9 14.54 -0.70 22.67
C ARG A 9 13.05 -0.56 22.39
N ARG A 10 12.61 0.59 21.89
CA ARG A 10 11.20 0.84 21.55
C ARG A 10 10.75 -0.05 20.38
N ALA A 11 11.54 -0.14 19.31
CA ALA A 11 11.26 -1.01 18.18
C ALA A 11 11.22 -2.50 18.57
N ARG A 12 12.10 -2.94 19.49
CA ARG A 12 12.05 -4.32 20.02
C ARG A 12 10.81 -4.57 20.87
N ALA A 13 10.43 -3.63 21.73
CA ALA A 13 9.24 -3.76 22.57
C ALA A 13 7.94 -3.79 21.73
N GLU A 14 7.86 -2.96 20.69
CA GLU A 14 6.75 -2.96 19.73
C GLU A 14 6.73 -4.29 18.94
N HIS A 15 7.88 -4.77 18.46
CA HIS A 15 7.98 -6.06 17.76
C HIS A 15 7.63 -7.27 18.65
N GLU A 16 8.02 -7.27 19.92
CA GLU A 16 7.69 -8.34 20.88
C GLU A 16 6.20 -8.34 21.22
N THR A 17 5.59 -7.16 21.36
CA THR A 17 4.15 -7.01 21.58
C THR A 17 3.37 -7.52 20.37
N ILE A 18 3.78 -7.12 19.16
CA ILE A 18 3.16 -7.56 17.89
C ILE A 18 3.29 -9.07 17.71
N ARG A 19 4.47 -9.66 18.00
CA ARG A 19 4.70 -11.11 17.93
C ARG A 19 3.86 -11.87 18.93
N ALA A 20 3.71 -11.37 20.16
CA ALA A 20 2.87 -11.96 21.18
C ALA A 20 1.38 -11.93 20.78
N GLU A 21 0.93 -10.83 20.18
CA GLU A 21 -0.46 -10.66 19.72
C GLU A 21 -0.78 -11.54 18.50
N THR A 22 0.11 -11.62 17.50
CA THR A 22 -0.06 -12.54 16.35
C THR A 22 0.01 -14.01 16.76
N THR A 23 0.89 -14.36 17.70
CA THR A 23 0.99 -15.75 18.21
C THR A 23 -0.24 -16.12 19.04
N SER A 24 -0.76 -15.18 19.85
CA SER A 24 -2.02 -15.34 20.60
C SER A 24 -3.23 -15.50 19.68
N GLY A 25 -3.31 -14.71 18.61
CA GLY A 25 -4.34 -14.85 17.58
C GLY A 25 -4.28 -16.21 16.87
N ARG A 26 -3.08 -16.69 16.54
CA ARG A 26 -2.86 -17.99 15.90
C ARG A 26 -3.17 -19.17 16.83
N ALA A 27 -2.79 -19.08 18.11
CA ALA A 27 -3.06 -20.11 19.11
C ALA A 27 -4.57 -20.22 19.43
N LYS A 28 -5.28 -19.09 19.56
CA LYS A 28 -6.74 -19.07 19.80
C LYS A 28 -7.55 -19.49 18.57
N ALA A 29 -7.08 -19.19 17.36
CA ALA A 29 -7.68 -19.73 16.14
C ALA A 29 -7.54 -21.25 16.10
N SER A 30 -6.36 -21.79 16.40
CA SER A 30 -6.16 -23.25 16.43
C SER A 30 -7.04 -23.95 17.48
N SER A 31 -7.26 -23.35 18.66
CA SER A 31 -8.09 -23.96 19.71
C SER A 31 -9.59 -23.88 19.42
N ARG A 32 -10.05 -22.87 18.66
CA ARG A 32 -11.45 -22.79 18.18
C ARG A 32 -11.74 -23.73 17.02
N PHE A 33 -10.76 -24.06 16.18
CA PHE A 33 -10.93 -25.00 15.07
C PHE A 33 -10.91 -26.47 15.49
N THR A 34 -10.23 -26.83 16.59
CA THR A 34 -10.27 -28.21 17.11
C THR A 34 -11.57 -28.53 17.86
N ALA A 35 -12.30 -27.52 18.34
CA ALA A 35 -13.52 -27.71 19.13
C ALA A 35 -14.84 -27.70 18.32
N ALA A 36 -14.80 -27.38 17.02
CA ALA A 36 -16.00 -27.27 16.17
C ALA A 36 -16.19 -28.43 15.17
N ALA A 37 -15.38 -29.50 15.26
CA ALA A 37 -15.41 -30.62 14.32
C ALA A 37 -16.27 -31.82 14.76
N ILE A 38 -17.01 -31.73 15.88
CA ILE A 38 -17.89 -32.84 16.32
C ILE A 38 -19.24 -32.25 16.76
N GLY A 39 -20.25 -32.41 15.89
CA GLY A 39 -21.67 -32.33 16.26
C GLY A 39 -22.49 -31.24 15.58
N ALA A 40 -22.95 -31.50 14.35
CA ALA A 40 -24.35 -31.31 13.93
C ALA A 40 -24.51 -31.67 12.44
N THR A 41 -24.82 -32.94 12.22
CA THR A 41 -25.33 -33.55 11.01
C THR A 41 -26.66 -32.95 10.54
N LEU A 42 -26.77 -32.76 9.22
CA LEU A 42 -27.91 -33.10 8.35
C LEU A 42 -29.30 -32.46 8.60
N GLY A 43 -29.76 -31.75 7.57
CA GLY A 43 -31.16 -31.80 7.10
C GLY A 43 -31.97 -30.51 7.26
N PHE A 44 -32.21 -29.79 6.15
CA PHE A 44 -33.53 -29.72 5.52
C PHE A 44 -33.52 -28.78 4.28
N CYS A 45 -34.19 -29.26 3.23
CA CYS A 45 -34.72 -28.57 2.04
C CYS A 45 -33.80 -28.17 0.89
N ALA A 46 -33.85 -29.03 -0.14
CA ALA A 46 -33.67 -28.69 -1.54
C ALA A 46 -34.91 -28.01 -2.14
N VAL A 47 -34.69 -27.40 -3.31
CA VAL A 47 -35.60 -27.15 -4.47
C VAL A 47 -36.04 -25.70 -4.73
N ALA A 48 -35.83 -25.30 -6.00
CA ALA A 48 -36.24 -24.12 -6.77
C ALA A 48 -35.28 -22.90 -6.64
N TYR A 49 -34.46 -22.55 -7.63
CA TYR A 49 -34.76 -22.36 -9.06
C TYR A 49 -33.54 -22.68 -9.94
N ALA A 50 -33.74 -23.53 -10.94
CA ALA A 50 -32.91 -23.62 -12.12
C ALA A 50 -33.37 -22.57 -13.16
N MET A 51 -32.45 -22.21 -14.07
CA MET A 51 -32.63 -21.39 -15.27
C MET A 51 -32.57 -19.86 -15.11
N PHE A 52 -31.35 -19.34 -14.94
CA PHE A 52 -30.88 -18.19 -15.73
C PHE A 52 -29.38 -18.37 -15.98
N ASP A 53 -28.95 -18.12 -17.21
CA ASP A 53 -27.59 -18.30 -17.70
C ASP A 53 -26.56 -17.56 -16.82
N VAL A 54 -25.67 -18.31 -16.15
CA VAL A 54 -24.73 -17.79 -15.13
C VAL A 54 -23.60 -16.97 -15.76
N ALA A 55 -23.47 -16.99 -17.09
CA ALA A 55 -22.53 -16.16 -17.83
C ALA A 55 -23.00 -14.69 -17.92
N ASP A 56 -24.29 -14.46 -18.13
CA ASP A 56 -24.83 -13.11 -18.30
C ASP A 56 -25.01 -12.38 -16.97
N VAL A 57 -25.34 -13.07 -15.88
CA VAL A 57 -25.46 -12.45 -14.54
C VAL A 57 -24.08 -12.05 -13.99
N LYS A 58 -23.02 -12.83 -14.24
CA LYS A 58 -21.65 -12.46 -13.83
C LYS A 58 -21.11 -11.27 -14.62
N ASN A 59 -21.40 -11.17 -15.92
CA ASN A 59 -21.04 -10.00 -16.70
C ASN A 59 -21.92 -8.79 -16.38
N ALA A 60 -23.21 -8.96 -16.12
CA ALA A 60 -24.11 -7.89 -15.72
C ALA A 60 -23.77 -7.33 -14.34
N VAL A 61 -23.46 -8.17 -13.34
CA VAL A 61 -23.06 -7.72 -11.99
C VAL A 61 -21.65 -7.10 -11.99
N ARG A 62 -20.70 -7.64 -12.77
CA ARG A 62 -19.35 -7.08 -12.90
C ARG A 62 -19.35 -5.76 -13.67
N THR A 63 -20.15 -5.64 -14.72
CA THR A 63 -20.34 -4.40 -15.50
C THR A 63 -21.20 -3.38 -14.74
N ALA A 64 -22.16 -3.82 -13.92
CA ALA A 64 -22.95 -2.94 -13.06
C ALA A 64 -22.15 -2.42 -11.86
N ALA A 65 -21.29 -3.24 -11.25
CA ALA A 65 -20.43 -2.83 -10.14
C ALA A 65 -19.26 -1.95 -10.62
N LEU A 66 -18.57 -2.33 -11.71
CA LEU A 66 -17.57 -1.46 -12.35
C LEU A 66 -18.23 -0.20 -12.91
N GLY A 67 -19.43 -0.30 -13.45
CA GLY A 67 -20.21 0.83 -13.90
C GLY A 67 -20.68 1.72 -12.76
N ALA A 68 -21.03 1.19 -11.59
CA ALA A 68 -21.43 1.98 -10.42
C ALA A 68 -20.24 2.65 -9.75
N VAL A 69 -19.09 1.97 -9.65
CA VAL A 69 -17.83 2.55 -9.17
C VAL A 69 -17.33 3.59 -10.16
N LYS A 70 -17.31 3.29 -11.47
CA LYS A 70 -16.95 4.24 -12.52
C LYS A 70 -17.90 5.43 -12.55
N ARG A 71 -19.22 5.22 -12.43
CA ARG A 71 -20.21 6.32 -12.36
C ARG A 71 -20.10 7.12 -11.07
N GLU A 72 -19.78 6.53 -9.92
CA GLU A 72 -19.58 7.29 -8.67
C GLU A 72 -18.27 8.08 -8.69
N VAL A 73 -17.20 7.50 -9.26
CA VAL A 73 -15.94 8.21 -9.53
C VAL A 73 -16.15 9.32 -10.54
N GLU A 74 -16.78 9.06 -11.69
CA GLU A 74 -17.10 10.06 -12.71
C GLU A 74 -18.09 11.10 -12.21
N ARG A 75 -19.07 10.75 -11.37
CA ARG A 75 -20.04 11.70 -10.79
C ARG A 75 -19.39 12.58 -9.72
N ARG A 76 -18.45 12.07 -8.91
CA ARG A 76 -17.64 12.88 -7.99
C ARG A 76 -16.72 13.83 -8.78
N VAL A 77 -16.00 13.30 -9.77
CA VAL A 77 -15.14 14.09 -10.68
C VAL A 77 -15.95 15.16 -11.44
N THR A 78 -17.15 14.85 -11.93
CA THR A 78 -17.98 15.80 -12.71
C THR A 78 -18.69 16.83 -11.81
N LYS A 79 -19.05 16.45 -10.58
CA LYS A 79 -19.63 17.36 -9.58
C LYS A 79 -18.57 18.34 -9.06
N GLU A 80 -17.33 17.90 -8.91
CA GLU A 80 -16.16 18.75 -8.60
C GLU A 80 -15.78 19.64 -9.80
N ARG A 81 -15.86 19.14 -11.03
CA ARG A 81 -15.62 19.93 -12.25
C ARG A 81 -16.62 21.07 -12.46
N ARG A 82 -17.81 21.00 -11.84
CA ARG A 82 -18.84 22.08 -11.84
C ARG A 82 -18.79 22.98 -10.61
N ALA A 83 -18.04 22.62 -9.57
CA ALA A 83 -17.94 23.37 -8.33
C ALA A 83 -16.49 23.84 -8.13
N GLY A 84 -16.13 24.94 -8.81
CA GLY A 84 -14.90 25.67 -8.49
C GLY A 84 -13.89 25.76 -9.63
N VAL A 85 -14.29 26.43 -10.72
CA VAL A 85 -13.33 27.25 -11.46
C VAL A 85 -12.82 28.29 -10.45
N LEU A 86 -11.57 28.19 -10.01
CA LEU A 86 -10.90 29.23 -9.23
C LEU A 86 -10.30 30.24 -10.22
N PRO A 87 -10.87 31.45 -10.36
CA PRO A 87 -10.24 32.52 -11.10
C PRO A 87 -9.23 33.23 -10.20
N GLY A 88 -8.03 33.42 -10.74
CA GLY A 88 -7.04 34.35 -10.21
C GLY A 88 -6.10 33.74 -9.18
N LEU A 89 -4.88 33.43 -9.60
CA LEU A 89 -3.68 33.45 -8.77
C LEU A 89 -2.50 33.70 -9.71
N GLY A 90 -1.84 34.84 -9.51
CA GLY A 90 -0.77 35.35 -10.36
C GLY A 90 0.50 34.50 -10.31
N GLY A 91 1.29 34.62 -11.37
CA GLY A 91 2.46 33.78 -11.62
C GLY A 91 3.52 33.84 -10.53
N GLN A 92 4.09 32.67 -10.22
CA GLN A 92 5.34 32.53 -9.48
C GLN A 92 6.35 31.71 -10.28
N LYS A 93 7.62 31.97 -9.94
CA LYS A 93 8.86 31.80 -10.70
C LYS A 93 9.02 30.42 -11.33
N ALA A 94 9.48 30.43 -12.59
CA ALA A 94 9.88 29.23 -13.32
C ALA A 94 11.00 28.49 -12.56
N PHE A 95 10.72 27.25 -12.16
CA PHE A 95 11.71 26.31 -11.62
C PHE A 95 12.80 26.02 -12.66
N ALA A 96 13.99 25.64 -12.19
CA ALA A 96 15.15 25.35 -13.03
C ALA A 96 14.78 24.33 -14.13
N ARG A 97 14.99 24.74 -15.40
CA ARG A 97 14.51 24.08 -16.62
C ARG A 97 15.16 22.73 -16.97
N ASP A 98 16.04 22.20 -16.12
CA ASP A 98 16.81 20.99 -16.45
C ASP A 98 16.19 19.70 -15.86
N ALA A 99 15.19 19.79 -14.98
CA ALA A 99 14.48 18.62 -14.45
C ALA A 99 13.50 18.02 -15.49
N PRO A 100 13.44 16.68 -15.64
CA PRO A 100 12.48 16.07 -16.55
C PRO A 100 11.04 16.31 -16.08
N ALA A 101 10.14 16.59 -17.01
CA ALA A 101 8.73 16.80 -16.71
C ALA A 101 8.11 15.56 -16.04
N MET A 102 7.37 15.80 -14.94
CA MET A 102 6.68 14.73 -14.22
C MET A 102 5.65 14.05 -15.12
N ARG A 103 5.75 12.74 -15.25
CA ARG A 103 4.86 11.92 -16.10
C ARG A 103 4.39 10.63 -15.45
N THR A 104 4.94 10.31 -14.29
CA THR A 104 4.53 9.14 -13.52
C THR A 104 3.18 9.42 -12.85
N PRO A 105 2.14 8.59 -13.06
CA PRO A 105 0.85 8.77 -12.40
C PRO A 105 0.99 8.73 -10.87
N ILE A 106 0.27 9.61 -10.18
CA ILE A 106 0.29 9.74 -8.72
C ILE A 106 -1.06 9.32 -8.16
N PHE A 107 -1.07 8.37 -7.23
CA PHE A 107 -2.25 7.93 -6.51
C PHE A 107 -2.21 8.48 -5.10
N MET A 108 -3.14 9.39 -4.79
CA MET A 108 -3.30 9.93 -3.44
C MET A 108 -4.34 9.10 -2.70
N ILE A 109 -3.96 8.51 -1.56
CA ILE A 109 -4.86 7.77 -0.69
C ILE A 109 -5.58 8.77 0.20
N SER A 110 -6.89 8.85 0.03
CA SER A 110 -7.76 9.60 0.93
C SER A 110 -7.95 8.81 2.24
N VAL A 111 -8.11 9.48 3.37
CA VAL A 111 -8.34 8.83 4.68
C VAL A 111 -9.77 8.27 4.80
N GLY A 112 -10.70 8.78 3.99
CA GLY A 112 -12.08 8.32 3.93
C GLY A 112 -12.96 8.75 5.11
N THR A 113 -12.51 9.74 5.89
CA THR A 113 -13.17 10.25 7.11
C THR A 113 -13.71 11.67 6.95
N THR A 114 -14.53 12.13 7.90
CA THR A 114 -15.02 13.51 7.96
C THR A 114 -13.84 14.47 8.16
N GLY A 115 -13.51 15.29 7.14
CA GLY A 115 -12.36 16.20 7.14
C GLY A 115 -11.25 15.82 6.14
N ASP A 116 -11.34 14.64 5.53
CA ASP A 116 -10.40 14.15 4.52
C ASP A 116 -10.25 15.12 3.32
N ASP A 117 -11.35 15.76 2.89
CA ASP A 117 -11.33 16.73 1.78
C ASP A 117 -10.39 17.91 2.04
N ALA A 118 -10.32 18.39 3.29
CA ALA A 118 -9.43 19.51 3.65
C ALA A 118 -7.96 19.07 3.64
N HIS A 119 -7.65 17.89 4.17
CA HIS A 119 -6.31 17.32 4.13
C HIS A 119 -5.86 17.05 2.70
N MET A 120 -6.74 16.47 1.87
CA MET A 120 -6.46 16.21 0.47
C MET A 120 -6.19 17.51 -0.31
N LYS A 121 -7.00 18.55 -0.07
CA LYS A 121 -6.77 19.88 -0.67
C LYS A 121 -5.41 20.44 -0.29
N MET A 122 -5.05 20.41 0.99
CA MET A 122 -3.74 20.89 1.47
C MET A 122 -2.59 20.11 0.82
N SER A 123 -2.75 18.81 0.59
CA SER A 123 -1.70 17.98 0.00
C SER A 123 -1.58 18.14 -1.51
N LEU A 124 -2.68 18.42 -2.21
CA LEU A 124 -2.64 18.83 -3.61
C LEU A 124 -1.97 20.20 -3.78
N GLU A 125 -2.26 21.15 -2.89
CA GLU A 125 -1.59 22.46 -2.86
C GLU A 125 -0.09 22.28 -2.60
N LYS A 126 0.28 21.46 -1.60
CA LYS A 126 1.69 21.16 -1.34
C LYS A 126 2.36 20.45 -2.51
N LEU A 127 1.68 19.53 -3.19
CA LEU A 127 2.24 18.87 -4.38
C LEU A 127 2.53 19.90 -5.45
N ARG A 128 1.57 20.79 -5.75
CA ARG A 128 1.74 21.87 -6.71
C ARG A 128 2.96 22.73 -6.36
N ASP A 129 3.05 23.16 -5.11
CA ASP A 129 4.09 24.08 -4.67
C ASP A 129 5.48 23.41 -4.68
N ARG A 130 5.57 22.11 -4.33
CA ARG A 130 6.84 21.35 -4.34
C ARG A 130 7.27 20.88 -5.74
N SER A 131 6.34 20.65 -6.66
CA SER A 131 6.63 20.10 -7.99
C SER A 131 6.69 21.14 -9.09
N GLY A 132 6.07 22.31 -8.87
CA GLY A 132 5.88 23.34 -9.90
C GLY A 132 4.84 22.99 -10.97
N LEU A 133 4.08 21.90 -10.80
CA LEU A 133 3.05 21.48 -11.74
C LEU A 133 1.88 22.46 -11.80
N THR A 134 1.30 22.64 -12.99
CA THR A 134 0.07 23.42 -13.13
C THR A 134 -1.15 22.65 -12.61
N PRO A 135 -2.28 23.31 -12.31
CA PRO A 135 -3.52 22.64 -11.95
C PRO A 135 -3.98 21.62 -13.00
N GLU A 136 -3.78 21.89 -14.29
CA GLU A 136 -4.13 20.99 -15.39
C GLU A 136 -3.25 19.74 -15.40
N GLU A 137 -1.94 19.90 -15.16
CA GLU A 137 -1.00 18.79 -15.05
C GLU A 137 -1.35 17.90 -13.85
N ILE A 138 -1.62 18.51 -12.68
CA ILE A 138 -2.09 17.80 -11.49
C ILE A 138 -3.37 17.03 -11.79
N ALA A 139 -4.37 17.66 -12.42
CA ALA A 139 -5.62 17.00 -12.76
C ALA A 139 -5.45 15.83 -13.74
N SER A 140 -4.39 15.85 -14.57
CA SER A 140 -4.08 14.77 -15.50
C SER A 140 -3.25 13.63 -14.89
N LEU A 141 -2.39 13.94 -13.92
CA LEU A 141 -1.43 13.00 -13.32
C LEU A 141 -1.96 12.34 -12.04
N VAL A 142 -2.78 13.07 -11.28
CA VAL A 142 -3.21 12.67 -9.94
C VAL A 142 -4.57 11.97 -9.98
N THR A 143 -4.61 10.78 -9.38
CA THR A 143 -5.86 10.09 -9.03
C THR A 143 -6.01 10.12 -7.51
N VAL A 144 -7.03 10.83 -7.02
CA VAL A 144 -7.46 10.69 -5.62
C VAL A 144 -8.30 9.41 -5.52
N SER A 145 -7.90 8.54 -4.63
CA SER A 145 -8.45 7.20 -4.46
C SER A 145 -8.95 7.02 -3.03
N PRO A 146 -10.04 6.26 -2.82
CA PRO A 146 -10.58 6.09 -1.48
C PRO A 146 -9.61 5.29 -0.60
N GLY A 147 -9.48 5.70 0.66
CA GLY A 147 -8.92 4.85 1.71
C GLY A 147 -9.85 3.72 2.09
N VAL A 148 -9.35 2.83 2.94
CA VAL A 148 -10.15 1.76 3.55
C VAL A 148 -10.20 2.00 5.05
N ASP A 149 -11.40 2.27 5.56
CA ASP A 149 -11.67 2.39 6.99
C ASP A 149 -12.31 1.09 7.51
N ALA A 150 -11.51 0.27 8.20
CA ALA A 150 -11.98 -0.99 8.78
C ALA A 150 -12.98 -0.80 9.94
N THR A 151 -13.04 0.39 10.56
CA THR A 151 -14.03 0.69 11.62
C THR A 151 -15.43 0.92 11.04
N ALA A 152 -15.50 1.33 9.77
CA ALA A 152 -16.74 1.55 9.04
C ALA A 152 -17.31 0.28 8.37
N TRP A 153 -16.64 -0.88 8.50
CA TRP A 153 -17.17 -2.14 7.97
C TRP A 153 -18.54 -2.46 8.58
N PRO A 154 -19.50 -2.95 7.78
CA PRO A 154 -19.36 -3.43 6.40
C PRO A 154 -19.49 -2.36 5.29
N ASN A 155 -19.70 -1.08 5.61
CA ASN A 155 -20.13 -0.05 4.65
C ASN A 155 -19.16 0.20 3.48
N ASN A 156 -17.84 0.03 3.68
CA ASN A 156 -16.82 0.15 2.63
C ASN A 156 -15.99 -1.14 2.42
N ALA A 157 -16.46 -2.29 2.94
CA ALA A 157 -15.72 -3.56 2.86
C ALA A 157 -15.52 -4.05 1.41
N ASN A 158 -16.33 -3.56 0.46
CA ASN A 158 -16.15 -3.80 -0.97
C ASN A 158 -14.82 -3.27 -1.52
N LEU A 159 -14.24 -2.24 -0.91
CA LEU A 159 -12.90 -1.75 -1.27
C LEU A 159 -11.83 -2.79 -0.87
N ALA A 160 -11.96 -3.37 0.32
CA ALA A 160 -11.09 -4.45 0.78
C ALA A 160 -11.25 -5.71 -0.09
N ASP A 161 -12.47 -6.04 -0.54
CA ASP A 161 -12.71 -7.12 -1.49
C ASP A 161 -11.99 -6.89 -2.82
N PHE A 162 -12.07 -5.68 -3.36
CA PHE A 162 -11.34 -5.33 -4.58
C PHE A 162 -9.83 -5.49 -4.36
N ALA A 163 -9.31 -4.97 -3.25
CA ALA A 163 -7.90 -4.98 -2.91
C ALA A 163 -7.27 -6.39 -2.90
N VAL A 164 -8.02 -7.41 -2.49
CA VAL A 164 -7.52 -8.79 -2.38
C VAL A 164 -8.03 -9.73 -3.49
N LYS A 165 -8.74 -9.23 -4.50
CA LYS A 165 -9.43 -10.09 -5.47
C LYS A 165 -8.50 -11.07 -6.20
N ASP A 166 -7.32 -10.61 -6.62
CA ASP A 166 -6.36 -11.44 -7.35
C ASP A 166 -5.57 -12.34 -6.40
N VAL A 167 -5.23 -11.84 -5.20
CA VAL A 167 -4.60 -12.65 -4.15
C VAL A 167 -5.51 -13.81 -3.76
N ARG A 168 -6.81 -13.56 -3.60
CA ARG A 168 -7.81 -14.60 -3.31
C ARG A 168 -7.88 -15.64 -4.42
N LYS A 169 -7.79 -15.21 -5.69
CA LYS A 169 -7.74 -16.12 -6.84
C LYS A 169 -6.48 -17.00 -6.81
N MET A 170 -5.31 -16.38 -6.65
CA MET A 170 -4.02 -17.11 -6.58
C MET A 170 -3.94 -18.03 -5.36
N ALA A 171 -4.47 -17.61 -4.22
CA ALA A 171 -4.55 -18.45 -3.02
C ALA A 171 -5.36 -19.72 -3.29
N LYS A 172 -6.50 -19.59 -3.99
CA LYS A 172 -7.31 -20.74 -4.40
C LYS A 172 -6.57 -21.68 -5.35
N GLU A 173 -5.81 -21.13 -6.30
CA GLU A 173 -4.94 -21.91 -7.19
C GLU A 173 -3.85 -22.66 -6.41
N ASN A 174 -3.40 -22.08 -5.30
CA ASN A 174 -2.48 -22.70 -4.33
C ASN A 174 -3.17 -23.62 -3.30
N GLY A 175 -4.45 -23.96 -3.48
CA GLY A 175 -5.21 -24.82 -2.56
C GLY A 175 -5.53 -24.20 -1.20
N LYS A 176 -5.52 -22.86 -1.11
CA LYS A 176 -5.77 -22.09 0.11
C LYS A 176 -6.99 -21.19 -0.03
N THR A 177 -7.48 -20.74 1.11
CA THR A 177 -8.51 -19.70 1.24
C THR A 177 -7.92 -18.43 1.85
N LEU A 178 -8.62 -17.30 1.71
CA LEU A 178 -8.18 -16.05 2.34
C LEU A 178 -8.15 -16.17 3.87
N MET A 179 -9.02 -17.01 4.45
CA MET A 179 -9.06 -17.32 5.88
C MET A 179 -7.77 -17.94 6.44
N GLU A 180 -6.95 -18.56 5.58
CA GLU A 180 -5.66 -19.16 5.96
C GLU A 180 -4.48 -18.20 5.81
N LEU A 181 -4.74 -16.98 5.33
CA LEU A 181 -3.72 -15.98 5.04
C LEU A 181 -3.74 -14.89 6.13
N PRO A 182 -2.73 -14.83 7.01
CA PRO A 182 -2.60 -13.80 8.04
C PRO A 182 -2.84 -12.39 7.49
N TRP A 183 -3.47 -11.56 8.32
CA TRP A 183 -3.93 -10.19 8.02
C TRP A 183 -4.98 -10.06 6.89
N LEU A 184 -4.93 -10.89 5.86
CA LEU A 184 -5.93 -10.93 4.79
C LEU A 184 -7.21 -11.66 5.22
N GLN A 185 -7.08 -12.64 6.12
CA GLN A 185 -8.21 -13.36 6.71
C GLN A 185 -9.19 -12.45 7.47
N ILE A 186 -8.75 -11.26 7.88
CA ILE A 186 -9.54 -10.32 8.68
C ILE A 186 -10.82 -9.90 7.95
N LEU A 187 -10.76 -9.75 6.62
CA LEU A 187 -11.94 -9.42 5.81
C LEU A 187 -13.00 -10.52 5.87
N ASP A 188 -12.59 -11.79 5.75
CA ASP A 188 -13.52 -12.92 5.82
C ASP A 188 -14.02 -13.16 7.25
N LEU A 189 -13.18 -12.92 8.26
CA LEU A 189 -13.59 -12.95 9.66
C LEU A 189 -14.65 -11.89 9.99
N ALA A 190 -14.52 -10.68 9.43
CA ALA A 190 -15.51 -9.62 9.59
C ALA A 190 -16.85 -10.01 8.95
N LYS A 191 -16.82 -10.62 7.77
CA LYS A 191 -18.02 -11.13 7.08
C LYS A 191 -18.74 -12.27 7.82
N GLN A 192 -18.03 -13.00 8.67
CA GLN A 192 -18.62 -14.03 9.53
C GLN A 192 -19.27 -13.45 10.79
N GLN A 193 -19.03 -12.17 11.14
CA GLN A 193 -19.73 -11.53 12.24
C GLN A 193 -21.18 -11.22 11.85
N PRO A 194 -22.16 -11.36 12.77
CA PRO A 194 -23.56 -11.04 12.49
C PRO A 194 -23.79 -9.61 11.99
N ASP A 195 -22.95 -8.66 12.43
CA ASP A 195 -23.02 -7.25 12.06
C ASP A 195 -22.06 -6.87 10.91
N GLY A 196 -21.30 -7.84 10.38
CA GLY A 196 -20.30 -7.62 9.34
C GLY A 196 -19.10 -6.76 9.78
N LYS A 197 -18.96 -6.48 11.08
CA LYS A 197 -17.92 -5.59 11.61
C LYS A 197 -16.63 -6.33 11.89
N LEU A 198 -15.58 -5.54 12.07
CA LEU A 198 -14.28 -6.04 12.51
C LEU A 198 -14.42 -6.79 13.86
N PRO A 199 -13.87 -8.02 13.98
CA PRO A 199 -13.91 -8.77 15.23
C PRO A 199 -13.27 -7.99 16.38
N THR A 200 -13.78 -8.18 17.60
CA THR A 200 -13.40 -7.37 18.78
C THR A 200 -11.89 -7.30 19.01
N GLU A 201 -11.19 -8.40 18.83
CA GLU A 201 -9.74 -8.52 18.98
C GLU A 201 -8.95 -7.65 17.98
N TRP A 202 -9.51 -7.38 16.81
CA TRP A 202 -8.89 -6.57 15.76
C TRP A 202 -9.24 -5.09 15.85
N ARG A 203 -10.24 -4.71 16.65
CA ARG A 203 -10.70 -3.31 16.76
C ARG A 203 -9.60 -2.34 17.20
N ARG A 204 -8.69 -2.79 18.09
CA ARG A 204 -7.53 -1.98 18.52
C ARG A 204 -6.48 -1.79 17.42
N LEU A 205 -6.47 -2.68 16.42
CA LEU A 205 -5.58 -2.62 15.25
C LEU A 205 -6.32 -2.14 13.99
N SER A 206 -7.53 -1.61 14.13
CA SER A 206 -8.39 -1.23 13.01
C SER A 206 -7.73 -0.23 12.06
N HIS A 207 -6.93 0.70 12.59
CA HIS A 207 -6.12 1.60 11.78
C HIS A 207 -5.12 0.84 10.89
N HIS A 208 -4.33 -0.09 11.45
CA HIS A 208 -3.37 -0.89 10.68
C HIS A 208 -4.05 -1.81 9.65
N VAL A 209 -5.23 -2.36 10.00
CA VAL A 209 -6.05 -3.12 9.06
C VAL A 209 -6.49 -2.21 7.90
N GLY A 210 -7.03 -1.02 8.20
CA GLY A 210 -7.41 -0.03 7.20
C GLY A 210 -6.25 0.36 6.28
N CYS A 211 -5.11 0.75 6.85
CA CYS A 211 -3.88 1.05 6.10
C CYS A 211 -3.49 -0.09 5.17
N LEU A 212 -3.41 -1.33 5.66
CA LEU A 212 -3.11 -2.49 4.83
C LEU A 212 -4.03 -2.56 3.60
N TYR A 213 -5.35 -2.58 3.80
CA TYR A 213 -6.28 -2.70 2.68
C TYR A 213 -6.30 -1.47 1.77
N ALA A 214 -6.00 -0.27 2.27
CA ALA A 214 -5.85 0.93 1.47
C ALA A 214 -4.66 0.83 0.51
N HIS A 215 -3.50 0.36 0.98
CA HIS A 215 -2.33 0.10 0.13
C HIS A 215 -2.60 -1.01 -0.89
N LEU A 216 -3.19 -2.14 -0.44
CA LEU A 216 -3.56 -3.24 -1.32
C LEU A 216 -4.53 -2.79 -2.42
N PHE A 217 -5.47 -1.89 -2.10
CA PHE A 217 -6.39 -1.31 -3.07
C PHE A 217 -5.64 -0.54 -4.15
N GLN A 218 -4.65 0.29 -3.78
CA GLN A 218 -3.84 1.03 -4.74
C GLN A 218 -3.06 0.08 -5.66
N TRP A 219 -2.41 -0.93 -5.08
CA TRP A 219 -1.61 -1.88 -5.85
C TRP A 219 -2.48 -2.64 -6.87
N GLN A 220 -3.68 -3.06 -6.46
CA GLN A 220 -4.64 -3.68 -7.37
C GLN A 220 -5.13 -2.69 -8.44
N LEU A 221 -5.42 -1.44 -8.09
CA LEU A 221 -5.89 -0.41 -9.02
C LEU A 221 -4.84 -0.08 -10.08
N ILE A 222 -3.58 0.05 -9.68
CA ILE A 222 -2.43 0.32 -10.56
C ILE A 222 -2.25 -0.85 -11.54
N LYS A 223 -2.37 -2.10 -11.06
CA LYS A 223 -2.36 -3.30 -11.90
C LYS A 223 -3.50 -3.31 -12.92
N GLU A 224 -4.73 -3.00 -12.51
CA GLU A 224 -5.90 -2.96 -13.41
C GLU A 224 -5.78 -1.87 -14.48
N LYS A 225 -5.11 -0.77 -14.16
CA LYS A 225 -4.80 0.30 -15.13
C LYS A 225 -3.62 -0.04 -16.04
N GLY A 226 -2.95 -1.18 -15.83
CA GLY A 226 -1.80 -1.62 -16.65
C GLY A 226 -0.59 -0.69 -16.54
N LEU A 227 -0.47 0.05 -15.43
CA LEU A 227 0.61 1.02 -15.26
C LEU A 227 1.93 0.32 -14.93
N LYS A 228 3.01 0.76 -15.58
CA LYS A 228 4.35 0.21 -15.37
C LYS A 228 5.04 0.76 -14.13
N LYS A 229 4.76 2.02 -13.80
CA LYS A 229 5.24 2.72 -12.62
C LYS A 229 4.14 3.66 -12.14
N ALA A 230 4.00 3.80 -10.84
CA ALA A 230 3.08 4.76 -10.23
C ALA A 230 3.62 5.19 -8.86
N MET A 231 3.47 6.48 -8.55
CA MET A 231 3.69 6.97 -7.19
C MET A 231 2.43 6.77 -6.38
N ILE A 232 2.58 6.34 -5.14
CA ILE A 232 1.52 6.31 -4.14
C ILE A 232 1.92 7.24 -3.02
N VAL A 233 1.00 8.11 -2.63
CA VAL A 233 1.15 8.99 -1.48
C VAL A 233 -0.07 8.91 -0.59
N GLU A 234 0.16 8.79 0.71
CA GLU A 234 -0.88 9.03 1.71
C GLU A 234 -1.21 10.53 1.77
N SER A 235 -2.32 10.87 2.43
CA SER A 235 -2.80 12.24 2.51
C SER A 235 -1.81 13.19 3.17
N ASP A 236 -0.85 12.74 3.98
CA ASP A 236 0.26 13.53 4.54
C ASP A 236 1.60 13.28 3.83
N GLY A 237 1.66 12.33 2.90
CA GLY A 237 2.88 11.81 2.31
C GLY A 237 3.66 12.79 1.44
N VAL A 238 2.98 13.77 0.83
CA VAL A 238 3.66 14.86 0.11
C VAL A 238 4.55 15.67 1.05
N GLY A 239 4.18 15.80 2.33
CA GLY A 239 5.02 16.46 3.34
C GLY A 239 6.16 15.58 3.87
N ALA A 240 6.00 14.26 3.81
CA ALA A 240 6.94 13.29 4.37
C ALA A 240 8.04 12.86 3.39
N SER A 241 7.94 13.21 2.10
CA SER A 241 8.99 12.90 1.11
C SER A 241 10.21 13.79 1.32
N ASP A 242 11.35 13.18 1.63
CA ASP A 242 12.67 13.80 1.72
C ASP A 242 13.24 14.16 0.35
N LEU A 243 12.86 13.42 -0.69
CA LEU A 243 13.20 13.77 -2.07
C LEU A 243 12.39 15.00 -2.51
N PRO A 244 13.05 16.05 -3.06
CA PRO A 244 12.36 17.14 -3.75
C PRO A 244 11.49 16.61 -4.89
N PHE A 245 10.24 17.09 -5.00
CA PHE A 245 9.30 16.61 -6.01
C PHE A 245 9.75 17.00 -7.43
N VAL A 246 10.52 18.09 -7.57
CA VAL A 246 11.17 18.47 -8.83
C VAL A 246 12.18 17.42 -9.32
N GLU A 247 12.78 16.62 -8.43
CA GLU A 247 13.74 15.56 -8.79
C GLU A 247 13.10 14.17 -8.88
N LEU A 248 11.83 14.02 -8.51
CA LEU A 248 11.14 12.74 -8.44
C LEU A 248 11.16 11.98 -9.77
N GLN A 249 10.81 12.64 -10.87
CA GLN A 249 10.80 11.96 -12.17
C GLN A 249 12.21 11.52 -12.59
N ARG A 250 13.24 12.30 -12.27
CA ARG A 250 14.63 11.93 -12.55
C ARG A 250 15.03 10.71 -11.73
N ALA A 251 14.67 10.65 -10.44
CA ALA A 251 14.91 9.47 -9.61
C ALA A 251 14.21 8.22 -10.18
N ILE A 252 12.96 8.35 -10.63
CA ILE A 252 12.18 7.28 -11.26
C ILE A 252 12.84 6.78 -12.57
N ASP A 253 13.41 7.69 -13.35
CA ASP A 253 14.08 7.40 -14.62
C ASP A 253 15.44 6.72 -14.41
N ARG A 254 16.10 6.99 -13.29
CA ARG A 254 17.40 6.43 -12.90
C ARG A 254 17.30 5.16 -12.06
N MET A 255 16.10 4.73 -11.68
CA MET A 255 15.92 3.44 -10.99
C MET A 255 16.52 2.29 -11.80
N PRO A 256 17.20 1.34 -11.14
CA PRO A 256 17.64 0.10 -11.79
C PRO A 256 16.48 -0.63 -12.46
N ALA A 257 16.79 -1.34 -13.55
CA ALA A 257 15.79 -2.01 -14.38
C ALA A 257 15.00 -3.11 -13.63
N ASP A 258 15.58 -3.67 -12.56
CA ASP A 258 14.98 -4.68 -11.72
C ASP A 258 14.31 -4.13 -10.46
N ALA A 259 14.21 -2.80 -10.32
CA ALA A 259 13.58 -2.16 -9.17
C ALA A 259 12.10 -2.48 -9.07
N ASP A 260 11.66 -2.80 -7.84
CA ASP A 260 10.27 -3.03 -7.50
C ASP A 260 9.68 -1.78 -6.81
N VAL A 261 10.43 -1.18 -5.89
CA VAL A 261 10.00 -0.04 -5.08
C VAL A 261 11.10 1.01 -5.00
N LEU A 262 10.70 2.28 -5.06
CA LEU A 262 11.52 3.41 -4.68
C LEU A 262 10.85 4.18 -3.54
N PHE A 263 11.47 4.19 -2.38
CA PHE A 263 11.10 5.06 -1.27
C PHE A 263 11.63 6.46 -1.52
N THR A 264 10.85 7.46 -1.09
CA THR A 264 11.24 8.88 -1.15
C THR A 264 11.17 9.56 0.21
N SER A 265 10.90 8.77 1.25
CA SER A 265 10.89 9.14 2.67
C SER A 265 11.97 8.34 3.40
N PHE A 266 12.25 8.70 4.65
CA PHE A 266 13.20 8.07 5.61
C PHE A 266 14.55 8.79 5.77
N GLY A 267 14.65 10.04 5.33
CA GLY A 267 15.74 10.96 5.65
C GLY A 267 17.13 10.38 5.35
N ASN A 268 17.96 10.29 6.38
CA ASN A 268 19.34 9.79 6.33
C ASN A 268 19.48 8.27 6.52
N PHE A 269 18.39 7.51 6.49
CA PHE A 269 18.47 6.05 6.47
C PHE A 269 18.76 5.58 5.05
N HIS A 270 19.98 5.15 4.78
CA HIS A 270 20.35 4.72 3.41
C HIS A 270 19.83 3.31 3.09
N GLY A 271 19.79 2.43 4.10
CA GLY A 271 19.29 1.06 3.95
C GLY A 271 20.22 0.10 3.21
N GLY A 272 21.36 0.56 2.68
CA GLY A 272 22.30 -0.27 1.92
C GLY A 272 23.29 0.58 1.12
N ASP A 273 23.86 -0.02 0.08
CA ASP A 273 24.92 0.59 -0.74
C ASP A 273 24.40 1.76 -1.59
N LEU A 274 25.26 2.76 -1.84
CA LEU A 274 25.03 3.81 -2.83
C LEU A 274 25.10 3.21 -4.23
N ILE A 275 24.03 3.36 -5.01
CA ILE A 275 23.90 2.79 -6.36
C ILE A 275 24.11 3.85 -7.44
N ASP A 276 23.63 5.08 -7.19
CA ASP A 276 23.76 6.19 -8.12
C ASP A 276 23.68 7.53 -7.37
N GLN A 277 24.19 8.60 -7.99
CA GLN A 277 24.12 9.96 -7.46
C GLN A 277 24.12 10.99 -8.58
N TRP A 278 23.47 12.13 -8.36
CA TRP A 278 23.48 13.25 -9.29
C TRP A 278 23.34 14.59 -8.59
N ASN A 279 23.74 15.65 -9.29
CA ASN A 279 23.46 17.02 -8.86
C ASN A 279 22.01 17.35 -9.23
N GLY A 280 21.16 17.51 -8.22
CA GLY A 280 19.76 17.88 -8.36
C GLY A 280 19.47 19.25 -7.74
N HIS A 281 18.19 19.54 -7.55
CA HIS A 281 17.72 20.77 -6.95
C HIS A 281 16.67 20.49 -5.87
N GLY A 282 16.69 21.30 -4.82
CA GLY A 282 15.60 21.40 -3.85
C GLY A 282 14.34 21.93 -4.51
N ASP A 283 13.21 21.81 -3.82
CA ASP A 283 11.93 22.35 -4.29
C ASP A 283 11.97 23.89 -4.45
N ASP A 284 12.95 24.57 -3.88
CA ASP A 284 13.19 26.02 -4.02
C ASP A 284 14.20 26.36 -5.14
N GLY A 285 14.72 25.36 -5.85
CA GLY A 285 15.75 25.50 -6.87
C GLY A 285 17.19 25.53 -6.35
N THR A 286 17.42 25.40 -5.04
CA THR A 286 18.76 25.34 -4.46
C THR A 286 19.47 24.07 -4.92
N PRO A 287 20.71 24.11 -5.43
CA PRO A 287 21.45 22.90 -5.79
C PRO A 287 21.65 21.97 -4.58
N VAL A 288 21.29 20.70 -4.75
CA VAL A 288 21.46 19.65 -3.72
C VAL A 288 21.94 18.35 -4.36
N PRO A 289 22.86 17.60 -3.72
CA PRO A 289 23.16 16.25 -4.18
C PRO A 289 21.94 15.36 -3.91
N VAL A 290 21.62 14.49 -4.87
CA VAL A 290 20.63 13.44 -4.71
C VAL A 290 21.33 12.09 -4.82
N HIS A 291 21.02 11.21 -3.88
CA HIS A 291 21.59 9.88 -3.75
C HIS A 291 20.49 8.85 -3.95
N LEU A 292 20.84 7.75 -4.62
CA LEU A 292 19.99 6.57 -4.76
C LEU A 292 20.69 5.39 -4.09
N TYR A 293 20.12 4.94 -2.99
CA TYR A 293 20.62 3.80 -2.23
C TYR A 293 19.80 2.54 -2.52
N LYS A 294 20.46 1.39 -2.42
CA LYS A 294 19.77 0.12 -2.29
C LYS A 294 19.20 0.00 -0.88
N TRP A 295 18.00 -0.55 -0.76
CA TRP A 295 17.34 -0.80 0.52
C TRP A 295 17.24 -2.30 0.77
N ASP A 296 18.32 -2.90 1.27
CA ASP A 296 18.43 -4.34 1.54
C ASP A 296 18.96 -4.67 2.94
N GLN A 297 19.16 -3.66 3.77
CA GLN A 297 19.52 -3.77 5.18
C GLN A 297 18.38 -3.29 6.06
N PHE A 298 18.19 -3.99 7.18
CA PHE A 298 17.17 -3.61 8.15
C PHE A 298 17.49 -2.24 8.77
N THR A 299 16.55 -1.33 8.64
CA THR A 299 16.53 -0.02 9.28
C THR A 299 15.28 0.10 10.15
N PRO A 300 15.37 0.70 11.36
CA PRO A 300 14.25 0.79 12.29
C PRO A 300 13.33 1.97 11.94
N VAL A 301 12.77 1.96 10.73
CA VAL A 301 11.83 2.98 10.24
C VAL A 301 10.45 2.36 9.98
N ALA A 302 9.42 3.20 9.99
CA ALA A 302 8.03 2.83 9.73
C ALA A 302 7.31 3.99 9.02
N GLY A 303 6.12 3.72 8.49
CA GLY A 303 5.36 4.65 7.64
C GLY A 303 5.57 4.40 6.15
N LEU A 304 4.48 4.20 5.40
CA LEU A 304 4.49 3.97 3.96
C LEU A 304 3.88 5.17 3.21
N GLN A 305 4.32 6.37 3.60
CA GLN A 305 3.65 7.63 3.27
C GLN A 305 3.86 8.07 1.82
N ALA A 306 5.05 7.88 1.25
CA ALA A 306 5.37 8.26 -0.13
C ALA A 306 6.39 7.29 -0.76
N TYR A 307 6.00 6.68 -1.87
CA TYR A 307 6.82 5.68 -2.56
C TYR A 307 6.33 5.46 -3.99
N VAL A 308 7.22 4.98 -4.84
CA VAL A 308 6.93 4.56 -6.21
C VAL A 308 6.98 3.05 -6.29
N ILE A 309 6.01 2.46 -6.96
CA ILE A 309 5.99 1.02 -7.24
C ILE A 309 6.05 0.77 -8.74
N THR A 310 6.59 -0.39 -9.12
CA THR A 310 6.55 -0.90 -10.48
C THR A 310 5.48 -1.99 -10.65
N ASP A 311 5.24 -2.46 -11.88
CA ASP A 311 4.38 -3.61 -12.12
C ASP A 311 4.95 -4.92 -11.56
N SER A 312 6.28 -5.07 -11.55
CA SER A 312 6.95 -6.23 -10.94
C SER A 312 6.72 -6.29 -9.43
N PHE A 313 6.67 -5.15 -8.76
CA PHE A 313 6.29 -5.07 -7.35
C PHE A 313 4.94 -5.71 -7.09
N VAL A 314 3.88 -5.26 -7.80
CA VAL A 314 2.52 -5.75 -7.53
C VAL A 314 2.47 -7.26 -7.76
N ARG A 315 3.11 -7.75 -8.82
CA ARG A 315 3.19 -9.19 -9.10
C ARG A 315 3.84 -9.95 -7.95
N LYS A 316 5.04 -9.57 -7.54
CA LYS A 316 5.83 -10.26 -6.50
C LYS A 316 5.14 -10.24 -5.13
N VAL A 317 4.59 -9.09 -4.75
CA VAL A 317 3.89 -8.93 -3.47
C VAL A 317 2.60 -9.75 -3.43
N GLN A 318 1.79 -9.70 -4.49
CA GLN A 318 0.56 -10.51 -4.55
C GLN A 318 0.84 -12.02 -4.60
N GLU A 319 1.90 -12.43 -5.31
CA GLU A 319 2.36 -13.82 -5.34
C GLU A 319 2.73 -14.28 -3.92
N PHE A 320 3.56 -13.52 -3.20
CA PHE A 320 3.91 -13.84 -1.81
C PHE A 320 2.67 -13.91 -0.91
N MET A 321 1.79 -12.91 -0.99
CA MET A 321 0.57 -12.86 -0.19
C MET A 321 -0.33 -14.07 -0.42
N SER A 322 -0.39 -14.59 -1.64
CA SER A 322 -1.18 -15.79 -1.94
C SER A 322 -0.67 -17.05 -1.25
N HIS A 323 0.61 -17.08 -0.83
CA HIS A 323 1.21 -18.20 -0.10
C HIS A 323 1.21 -17.99 1.42
N LYS A 324 1.43 -16.76 1.91
CA LYS A 324 1.70 -16.51 3.33
C LYS A 324 0.89 -15.40 3.97
N GLY A 325 0.00 -14.76 3.22
CA GLY A 325 -0.72 -13.59 3.67
C GLY A 325 0.17 -12.36 3.74
N ALA A 326 -0.31 -11.36 4.47
CA ALA A 326 0.37 -10.10 4.68
C ALA A 326 0.76 -9.94 6.15
N ASP A 327 1.30 -8.77 6.47
CA ASP A 327 1.59 -8.33 7.83
C ASP A 327 1.33 -6.82 7.92
N MET A 328 1.65 -6.17 9.05
CA MET A 328 1.56 -4.71 9.18
C MET A 328 2.33 -4.03 8.03
N VAL A 329 1.60 -3.37 7.11
CA VAL A 329 2.04 -3.17 5.72
C VAL A 329 3.35 -2.42 5.57
N ASP A 330 3.59 -1.40 6.38
CA ASP A 330 4.79 -0.58 6.35
C ASP A 330 6.02 -1.35 6.84
N ALA A 331 6.00 -1.84 8.08
CA ALA A 331 7.10 -2.59 8.68
C ALA A 331 7.37 -3.91 7.93
N TRP A 332 6.32 -4.53 7.40
CA TRP A 332 6.42 -5.73 6.59
C TRP A 332 7.13 -5.49 5.26
N LEU A 333 6.71 -4.46 4.53
CA LEU A 333 7.28 -4.13 3.24
C LEU A 333 8.73 -3.69 3.39
N ILE A 334 8.97 -2.70 4.25
CA ILE A 334 10.27 -2.06 4.46
C ILE A 334 11.26 -3.03 5.14
N GLY A 335 10.83 -3.72 6.19
CA GLY A 335 11.71 -4.52 7.05
C GLY A 335 11.81 -5.99 6.67
N LYS A 336 10.83 -6.55 5.94
CA LYS A 336 10.86 -7.96 5.50
C LYS A 336 10.95 -8.09 3.99
N MET A 337 10.00 -7.55 3.23
CA MET A 337 9.95 -7.79 1.77
C MET A 337 11.21 -7.28 1.04
N CYS A 338 11.74 -6.13 1.48
CA CYS A 338 12.94 -5.52 0.91
C CYS A 338 14.27 -6.08 1.43
N VAL A 339 14.27 -6.74 2.60
CA VAL A 339 15.51 -7.08 3.33
C VAL A 339 15.70 -8.60 3.46
N VAL A 340 14.62 -9.35 3.54
CA VAL A 340 14.63 -10.78 3.87
C VAL A 340 14.16 -11.61 2.68
N GLY A 341 14.87 -12.71 2.42
CA GLY A 341 14.45 -13.71 1.44
C GLY A 341 13.44 -14.71 1.98
N LYS A 342 12.92 -15.55 1.09
CA LYS A 342 12.05 -16.69 1.45
C LYS A 342 12.74 -18.02 1.24
N ASP A 343 12.36 -19.02 2.03
CA ASP A 343 12.69 -20.42 1.77
C ASP A 343 11.77 -21.04 0.68
N LYS A 344 11.98 -22.32 0.39
CA LYS A 344 11.19 -23.10 -0.57
C LYS A 344 9.70 -23.19 -0.20
N ASP A 345 9.38 -23.08 1.08
CA ASP A 345 8.04 -23.16 1.62
C ASP A 345 7.44 -21.77 1.81
N TRP A 346 8.06 -20.73 1.23
CA TRP A 346 7.69 -19.32 1.28
C TRP A 346 7.84 -18.64 2.63
N ASN A 347 8.46 -19.26 3.64
CA ASN A 347 8.65 -18.61 4.94
C ASN A 347 9.74 -17.54 4.86
N MET A 348 9.48 -16.41 5.52
CA MET A 348 10.49 -15.40 5.84
C MET A 348 10.95 -15.61 7.28
N ARG A 349 12.23 -15.35 7.56
CA ARG A 349 12.74 -15.35 8.95
C ARG A 349 12.32 -14.08 9.69
N GLY A 350 12.40 -14.10 11.02
CA GLY A 350 11.94 -13.01 11.89
C GLY A 350 12.78 -11.72 11.76
N LEU A 351 12.16 -10.57 12.03
CA LEU A 351 12.86 -9.29 12.12
C LEU A 351 13.83 -9.33 13.31
N GLY A 352 15.12 -9.12 13.05
CA GLY A 352 16.19 -9.19 14.06
C GLY A 352 17.09 -10.43 13.97
N GLU A 353 16.75 -11.41 13.14
CA GLU A 353 17.66 -12.51 12.77
C GLU A 353 18.60 -12.05 11.65
N THR A 354 19.51 -11.13 11.97
CA THR A 354 20.41 -10.45 11.00
C THR A 354 21.44 -11.36 10.32
N GLN A 355 21.50 -12.66 10.66
CA GLN A 355 22.57 -13.55 10.21
C GLN A 355 22.17 -14.69 9.28
N PHE A 356 20.89 -14.85 8.91
CA PHE A 356 20.51 -16.00 8.07
C PHE A 356 19.40 -15.66 7.08
N MET A 357 19.74 -14.90 6.03
CA MET A 357 19.05 -15.16 4.76
C MET A 357 19.16 -16.67 4.49
N PRO A 358 18.05 -17.38 4.18
CA PRO A 358 18.16 -18.76 3.72
C PRO A 358 19.28 -18.84 2.66
N PRO A 359 20.27 -19.74 2.78
CA PRO A 359 21.41 -19.76 1.87
C PRO A 359 20.94 -19.74 0.40
N GLY A 360 21.43 -18.77 -0.37
CA GLY A 360 21.05 -18.58 -1.79
C GLY A 360 19.72 -17.83 -2.02
N SER A 361 18.99 -17.44 -0.98
CA SER A 361 17.80 -16.58 -1.13
C SER A 361 18.22 -15.14 -1.42
N LYS A 362 17.29 -14.34 -1.96
CA LYS A 362 17.41 -12.89 -2.15
C LYS A 362 16.17 -12.23 -1.56
N PRO A 363 16.22 -10.93 -1.21
CA PRO A 363 15.02 -10.18 -0.91
C PRO A 363 13.92 -10.43 -1.95
N ILE A 364 12.69 -10.45 -1.48
CA ILE A 364 11.53 -10.67 -2.36
C ILE A 364 11.36 -9.48 -3.29
N LEU A 365 11.62 -8.27 -2.79
CA LEU A 365 11.60 -7.03 -3.54
C LEU A 365 13.00 -6.42 -3.64
N ASN A 366 13.32 -5.90 -4.81
CA ASN A 366 14.44 -5.01 -5.03
C ASN A 366 13.99 -3.59 -4.71
N CYS A 367 14.32 -3.13 -3.51
CA CYS A 367 13.92 -1.83 -3.02
C CYS A 367 15.08 -0.83 -3.08
N TYR A 368 14.73 0.43 -3.29
CA TYR A 368 15.66 1.54 -3.37
C TYR A 368 15.12 2.74 -2.59
N HIS A 369 15.99 3.66 -2.22
CA HIS A 369 15.63 4.89 -1.54
C HIS A 369 16.36 6.06 -2.20
N ALA A 370 15.61 7.07 -2.67
CA ALA A 370 16.16 8.30 -3.19
C ALA A 370 16.01 9.42 -2.17
N THR A 371 17.11 10.13 -1.90
CA THR A 371 17.18 11.10 -0.81
C THR A 371 18.26 12.15 -1.09
N THR A 372 18.14 13.34 -0.51
CA THR A 372 19.20 14.37 -0.53
C THR A 372 20.19 14.23 0.61
N TRP A 373 19.97 13.26 1.51
CA TRP A 373 20.84 12.97 2.63
C TRP A 373 21.99 12.04 2.20
N SER A 374 23.19 12.29 2.71
CA SER A 374 24.45 11.61 2.33
C SER A 374 24.93 10.61 3.35
#